data_AF-A0A6M1SPK6-F1
#
_entry.id   AF-A0A6M1SPK6-F1
#
_cell.length_a   1.000
_cell.length_b   1.000
_cell.length_c   1.000
_cell.angle_alpha   90.00
_cell.angle_beta   90.00
_cell.angle_gamma   90.00
#
_symmetry.space_group_name_H-M   'P 1'
#
loop_
_entity.id
_entity.type
_entity.pdbx_description
1 polymer ?
#
loop_
_entity_poly.entity_id
_entity_poly.type
_entity_poly.pdbx_seq_one_letter_code
_entity_poly.pdbx_strand_id
1 'polypeptide(L)' 'MSDGEVLFEFTQVGQTMRVAAIDVATDTEVIVITPVNAHRGHMQRLALAKLQRRLGEKNPEPAITTSKYA' A
#
# COMPACT_ATOMS: atom_id res chain seq x y z
N MET A 1 -1.04 -13.43 19.59
CA MET A 1 -1.86 -12.26 19.21
C MET A 1 -0.89 -11.29 18.55
N SER A 2 -0.89 -11.26 17.22
CA SER A 2 0.03 -10.52 16.34
C SER A 2 -0.61 -9.21 15.87
N ASP A 3 -1.31 -8.50 16.76
CA ASP A 3 -1.96 -7.25 16.43
C ASP A 3 -0.90 -6.21 16.03
N GLY A 4 -0.88 -5.86 14.73
CA GLY A 4 0.05 -4.91 14.14
C GLY A 4 1.34 -5.50 13.55
N GLU A 5 1.46 -6.82 13.43
CA GLU A 5 2.54 -7.43 12.66
C GLU A 5 2.33 -7.17 11.16
N VAL A 6 3.30 -6.49 10.54
CA VAL A 6 3.29 -6.20 9.10
C VAL A 6 4.48 -6.86 8.43
N LEU A 7 4.21 -7.71 7.45
CA LEU A 7 5.21 -8.36 6.62
C LEU A 7 5.48 -7.52 5.37
N PHE A 8 6.74 -7.47 4.93
CA PHE A 8 7.14 -6.74 3.72
C PHE A 8 7.83 -7.65 2.71
N GLU A 9 7.32 -7.68 1.47
CA GLU A 9 7.98 -8.31 0.33
C GLU A 9 8.60 -7.24 -0.58
N PHE A 10 9.80 -7.50 -1.09
CA PHE A 10 10.49 -6.64 -2.06
C PHE A 10 10.78 -7.44 -3.32
N THR A 11 10.25 -7.01 -4.45
CA THR A 11 10.50 -7.63 -5.76
C THR A 11 10.93 -6.58 -6.75
N GLN A 12 12.15 -6.69 -7.27
CA GLN A 12 12.59 -5.80 -8.33
C GLN A 12 11.93 -6.20 -9.66
N VAL A 13 11.33 -5.22 -10.34
CA VAL A 13 10.77 -5.38 -11.69
C VAL A 13 11.36 -4.30 -12.58
N GLY A 14 12.36 -4.68 -13.38
CA GLY A 14 13.13 -3.76 -14.21
C GLY A 14 13.84 -2.68 -13.36
N GLN A 15 13.49 -1.41 -13.61
CA GLN A 15 14.03 -0.24 -12.91
C GLN A 15 13.19 0.20 -11.69
N THR A 16 12.22 -0.62 -11.30
CA THR A 16 11.34 -0.34 -10.17
C THR A 16 11.46 -1.43 -9.11
N MET A 17 11.14 -1.07 -7.88
CA MET A 17 10.95 -1.99 -6.77
C MET A 17 9.47 -2.04 -6.45
N ARG A 18 8.91 -3.25 -6.50
CA ARG A 18 7.55 -3.54 -6.05
C ARG A 18 7.65 -3.96 -4.59
N VAL A 19 6.93 -3.27 -3.71
CA VAL A 19 6.94 -3.52 -2.27
C VAL A 19 5.54 -3.88 -1.81
N ALA A 20 5.35 -5.10 -1.33
CA ALA A 20 4.10 -5.50 -0.69
C ALA A 20 4.21 -5.26 0.82
N ALA A 21 3.15 -4.74 1.44
CA ALA A 21 2.98 -4.67 2.88
C ALA A 21 1.69 -5.42 3.25
N ILE A 22 1.80 -6.41 4.12
CA ILE A 22 0.71 -7.33 4.49
C ILE A 22 0.49 -7.23 6.00
N ASP A 23 -0.72 -6.88 6.41
CA ASP A 23 -1.14 -6.96 7.82
C ASP A 23 -1.58 -8.39 8.13
N VAL A 24 -0.92 -9.04 9.10
CA VAL A 24 -1.16 -10.46 9.44
C VAL A 24 -2.52 -10.68 10.10
N ALA A 25 -3.06 -9.66 10.78
CA ALA A 25 -4.32 -9.79 11.51
C ALA A 25 -5.54 -9.76 10.58
N THR A 26 -5.48 -8.99 9.49
CA THR A 26 -6.60 -8.79 8.55
C THR A 26 -6.39 -9.41 7.18
N ASP A 27 -5.21 -10.00 6.94
CA ASP A 27 -4.73 -10.43 5.62
C ASP A 27 -4.79 -9.33 4.55
N THR A 28 -4.81 -8.04 4.96
CA THR A 28 -4.87 -6.92 4.02
C THR A 28 -3.49 -6.68 3.43
N GLU A 29 -3.38 -6.80 2.12
CA GLU A 29 -2.16 -6.48 1.36
C GLU A 29 -2.30 -5.16 0.60
N VAL A 30 -1.23 -4.36 0.60
CA VAL A 30 -1.07 -3.22 -0.30
C VAL A 30 0.27 -3.29 -1.02
N ILE A 31 0.24 -3.02 -2.32
CA ILE A 31 1.43 -2.99 -3.17
C ILE A 31 1.79 -1.54 -3.51
N VAL A 32 3.08 -1.22 -3.44
CA VAL A 32 3.65 0.07 -3.81
C VAL A 32 4.75 -0.12 -4.84
N ILE A 33 4.79 0.77 -5.83
CA ILE A 33 5.87 0.85 -6.81
C ILE A 33 6.78 2.01 -6.43
N THR A 34 8.07 1.74 -6.29
CA THR A 34 9.10 2.75 -5.99
C THR A 34 10.27 2.63 -6.95
N PRO A 35 11.16 3.63 -7.04
CA PRO A 35 12.44 3.47 -7.74
C PRO A 35 13.29 2.35 -7.12
N VAL A 36 14.05 1.64 -7.93
CA VAL A 36 14.95 0.57 -7.46
C VAL A 36 16.04 1.06 -6.50
N ASN A 37 16.44 2.34 -6.63
CA ASN A 37 17.49 2.98 -5.84
C ASN A 37 16.96 3.74 -4.60
N ALA A 38 15.66 3.69 -4.32
CA ALA A 38 15.13 4.33 -3.12
C ALA A 38 15.65 3.62 -1.85
N HIS A 39 15.76 4.34 -0.73
CA HIS A 39 16.20 3.73 0.53
C HIS A 39 15.14 2.76 1.06
N ARG A 40 15.54 1.54 1.47
CA ARG A 40 14.61 0.49 1.94
C ARG A 40 13.65 0.98 3.03
N GLY A 41 14.17 1.69 4.05
CA GLY A 41 13.33 2.25 5.12
C GLY A 41 12.38 3.36 4.67
N HIS A 42 12.61 4.00 3.52
CA HIS A 42 11.63 4.91 2.92
C HIS A 42 10.50 4.12 2.24
N MET A 43 10.84 3.07 1.48
CA MET A 43 9.84 2.21 0.84
C MET A 43 8.91 1.55 1.87
N GLN A 44 9.46 1.05 2.98
CA GLN A 44 8.67 0.46 4.08
C GLN A 44 7.70 1.47 4.68
N ARG A 45 8.15 2.70 4.98
CA ARG A 45 7.29 3.77 5.50
C ARG A 45 6.16 4.12 4.53
N LEU A 46 6.46 4.20 3.24
CA LEU A 46 5.46 4.48 2.21
C LEU A 46 4.41 3.36 2.12
N ALA A 47 4.86 2.10 2.11
CA ALA A 47 3.98 0.94 2.05
C ALA A 47 3.12 0.79 3.33
N LEU A 48 3.72 0.99 4.50
CA LEU A 48 3.03 1.00 5.79
C LEU A 48 1.98 2.12 5.86
N ALA A 49 2.30 3.33 5.43
CA ALA A 49 1.35 4.44 5.41
C ALA A 49 0.13 4.15 4.51
N LYS A 50 0.35 3.50 3.35
CA LYS A 50 -0.74 3.08 2.47
C LYS A 50 -1.55 1.93 3.03
N LEU A 51 -0.92 0.97 3.71
CA LEU A 51 -1.60 -0.11 4.41
C LEU A 51 -2.49 0.44 5.54
N GLN A 52 -1.95 1.31 6.38
CA GLN A 52 -2.71 2.01 7.43
C GLN A 52 -3.89 2.80 6.88
N ARG A 53 -3.68 3.51 5.76
CA ARG A 53 -4.75 4.21 5.06
C ARG A 53 -5.84 3.23 4.62
N ARG A 54 -5.49 2.10 4.00
CA ARG A 54 -6.45 1.08 3.55
C ARG A 54 -7.24 0.47 4.71
N LEU A 55 -6.59 0.22 5.84
CA LEU A 55 -7.23 -0.30 7.06
C LEU A 55 -8.18 0.73 7.71
N GLY A 56 -7.85 2.04 7.62
CA GLY A 56 -8.70 3.13 8.07
C GLY A 56 -9.83 3.50 7.10
N GLU A 57 -9.65 3.29 5.80
CA GLU A 57 -10.60 3.62 4.71
C GLU A 57 -11.59 2.49 4.42
N LYS A 58 -12.19 1.87 5.44
CA LYS A 58 -13.18 0.78 5.25
C LYS A 58 -14.44 1.20 4.46
N ASN A 59 -14.60 2.48 4.07
CA ASN A 59 -15.51 2.88 3.00
C ASN A 59 -15.17 4.29 2.44
N PRO A 60 -14.65 4.41 1.21
CA PRO A 60 -14.98 5.54 0.36
C PRO A 60 -15.93 5.02 -0.70
N GLU A 61 -17.23 5.17 -0.44
CA GLU A 61 -18.25 5.16 -1.48
C GLU A 61 -17.78 6.11 -2.58
N PRO A 62 -17.64 5.67 -3.85
CA PRO A 62 -17.21 6.56 -4.89
C PRO A 62 -18.30 7.63 -5.02
N ALA A 63 -17.99 8.86 -4.62
CA ALA A 63 -18.79 10.01 -4.97
C ALA A 63 -18.72 10.16 -6.49
N ILE A 64 -19.64 9.49 -7.18
CA ILE A 64 -19.86 9.61 -8.61
C ILE A 64 -20.37 11.04 -8.81
N THR A 65 -19.47 12.01 -8.95
CA THR A 65 -19.85 13.33 -9.44
C THR A 65 -20.08 13.16 -10.93
N THR A 66 -21.35 12.97 -11.29
CA THR A 66 -21.83 12.86 -12.67
C THR A 66 -21.23 13.98 -13.52
N SER A 67 -20.52 13.59 -14.58
CA SER A 67 -19.98 14.47 -15.62
C SER A 67 -21.10 15.34 -16.20
N LYS A 68 -20.94 16.66 -16.12
CA LYS A 68 -21.88 17.66 -16.65
C LYS A 68 -21.48 18.20 -18.03
N TYR A 69 -20.71 17.44 -18.80
CA TYR A 69 -20.37 17.80 -20.17
C TYR A 69 -21.29 17.05 -21.13
N ALA A 70 -22.48 17.59 -21.31
CA ALA A 70 -23.43 17.29 -22.38
C ALA A 70 -23.81 18.61 -23.05
#